data_AF-W7SJ15-F1
#
_entry.id   AF-W7SJ15-F1
#
_cell.length_a   1.000
_cell.length_b   1.000
_cell.length_c   1.000
_cell.angle_alpha   90.00
_cell.angle_beta   90.00
_cell.angle_gamma   90.00
#
_symmetry.space_group_name_H-M   'P 1'
#
loop_
_entity.id
_entity.type
_entity.pdbx_description
1 polymer ?
#
loop_
_entity_poly.entity_id
_entity_poly.type
_entity_poly.pdbx_seq_one_letter_code
_entity_poly.pdbx_strand_id
1 'polypeptide(L)'
;MLDRRTLIGRGGAAVFGALTLSAVADGTATATDTGTHPHLMPDPASTPVPNPPFASNLTAQEREHLKKFDELDFVVFSQADWARLHESHARTIRVHWPDGHYTDGIDKHIADLAAMFVWAPDTHINSHPLRIAKDNLTAVTGVMKGTFSRPMPDGKGGFIAPTGRSYSINMATVGLWNRQGTMDEEFLFWDNTNFYQQIGLG
;
A
#
# COMPACT_ATOMS: atom_id res chain seq x y z
N MET A 1 36.71 29.02 15.20
CA MET A 1 35.95 28.83 16.45
C MET A 1 34.68 29.65 16.38
N LEU A 2 33.50 29.01 16.34
CA LEU A 2 32.36 29.32 17.21
C LEU A 2 31.17 28.43 16.82
N ASP A 3 30.76 27.65 17.81
CA ASP A 3 29.55 26.83 17.88
C ASP A 3 28.31 27.74 18.02
N ARG A 4 27.20 27.34 17.40
CA ARG A 4 25.87 27.97 17.59
C ARG A 4 24.76 26.93 17.59
N ARG A 5 24.84 25.97 18.51
CA ARG A 5 23.64 25.45 19.15
C ARG A 5 23.04 26.51 20.07
N THR A 6 22.02 27.23 19.58
CA THR A 6 20.92 27.74 20.40
C THR A 6 19.92 28.43 19.49
N LEU A 7 18.73 27.85 19.36
CA LEU A 7 17.46 28.55 19.24
C LEU A 7 16.34 27.49 19.32
N ILE A 8 16.12 26.99 20.54
CA ILE A 8 14.79 26.55 20.94
C ILE A 8 14.00 27.84 21.17
N GLY A 9 13.24 28.24 20.17
CA GLY A 9 12.26 29.33 20.23
C GLY A 9 10.86 28.74 20.18
N ARG A 10 10.10 28.96 21.25
CA ARG A 10 8.69 28.58 21.40
C ARG A 10 7.82 29.18 20.30
N GLY A 11 6.75 28.47 19.95
CA GLY A 11 5.46 29.08 19.59
C GLY A 11 5.01 28.89 18.15
N GLY A 12 3.79 28.37 18.01
CA GLY A 12 3.04 28.40 16.75
C GLY A 12 2.38 27.06 16.46
N ALA A 13 1.14 26.88 16.93
CA ALA A 13 0.26 25.86 16.38
C ALA A 13 0.22 26.04 14.86
N ALA A 14 0.73 25.05 14.12
CA ALA A 14 0.70 25.08 12.67
C ALA A 14 -0.75 24.94 12.23
N VAL A 15 -1.33 26.06 11.81
CA VAL A 15 -2.55 26.12 11.00
C VAL A 15 -2.27 25.27 9.76
N PHE A 16 -2.84 24.07 9.73
CA PHE A 16 -2.74 23.16 8.60
C PHE A 16 -3.23 23.88 7.36
N GLY A 17 -2.29 24.13 6.44
CA GLY A 17 -2.46 24.91 5.23
C GLY A 17 -3.53 24.31 4.33
N ALA A 18 -4.69 24.95 4.34
CA ALA A 18 -5.88 24.61 3.56
C ALA A 18 -5.76 24.93 2.04
N LEU A 19 -4.55 24.98 1.46
CA LEU A 19 -4.36 25.64 0.16
C LEU A 19 -3.56 24.88 -0.91
N THR A 20 -3.19 23.60 -0.71
CA THR A 20 -2.51 22.81 -1.76
C THR A 20 -3.27 21.56 -2.22
N LEU A 21 -4.50 21.32 -1.74
CA LEU A 21 -5.32 20.17 -2.18
C LEU A 21 -6.14 20.41 -3.46
N SER A 22 -6.10 21.60 -4.04
CA SER A 22 -7.03 21.99 -5.11
C SER A 22 -6.77 21.32 -6.46
N ALA A 23 -5.55 20.85 -6.75
CA ALA A 23 -5.20 20.28 -8.06
C ALA A 23 -5.39 18.75 -8.15
N VAL A 24 -5.36 18.04 -7.01
CA VAL A 24 -5.69 16.60 -6.95
C VAL A 24 -7.21 16.37 -6.90
N ALA A 25 -7.99 17.45 -6.68
CA ALA A 25 -9.42 17.41 -6.40
C ALA A 25 -10.35 17.42 -7.63
N ASP A 26 -9.87 17.47 -8.89
CA ASP A 26 -10.79 17.54 -10.04
C ASP A 26 -10.54 16.50 -11.14
N GLY A 27 -9.46 15.70 -11.05
CA GLY A 27 -9.21 14.55 -11.94
C GLY A 27 -9.22 14.85 -13.46
N THR A 28 -9.16 16.13 -13.84
CA THR A 28 -9.24 16.63 -15.22
C THR A 28 -8.07 17.52 -15.61
N ALA A 29 -7.22 17.90 -14.65
CA ALA A 29 -6.03 18.68 -14.91
C ALA A 29 -4.84 17.75 -15.23
N THR A 30 -4.13 18.03 -16.33
CA THR A 30 -2.73 17.60 -16.48
C THR A 30 -1.97 18.04 -15.23
N ALA A 31 -1.12 17.17 -14.69
CA ALA A 31 -0.24 17.49 -13.56
C ALA A 31 0.68 18.65 -13.93
N THR A 32 0.21 19.88 -13.73
CA THR A 32 1.04 21.07 -13.82
C THR A 32 1.70 21.24 -12.47
N ASP A 33 3.01 21.01 -12.43
CA ASP A 33 3.88 21.35 -11.32
C ASP A 33 3.84 22.87 -11.12
N THR A 34 2.87 23.35 -10.35
CA THR A 34 2.84 24.73 -9.88
C THR A 34 3.90 24.84 -8.79
N GLY A 35 5.14 25.09 -9.22
CA GLY A 35 6.36 25.14 -8.43
C GLY A 35 6.21 25.84 -7.07
N THR A 36 5.85 25.05 -6.08
CA THR A 36 6.07 25.25 -4.64
C THR A 36 5.68 23.92 -4.01
N HIS A 37 6.58 22.93 -4.01
CA HIS A 37 6.34 21.72 -3.26
C HIS A 37 6.23 22.10 -1.78
N PRO A 38 5.04 22.02 -1.14
CA PRO A 38 5.02 21.96 0.31
C PRO A 38 5.92 20.79 0.73
N HIS A 39 6.59 20.91 1.88
CA HIS A 39 7.55 19.92 2.42
C HIS A 39 7.30 18.50 1.90
N LEU A 40 8.28 17.93 1.19
CA LEU A 40 8.21 16.57 0.66
C LEU A 40 7.70 15.62 1.74
N MET A 41 6.78 14.72 1.38
CA MET A 41 6.34 13.67 2.29
C MET A 41 7.56 12.83 2.72
N PRO A 42 7.75 12.55 4.02
CA PRO A 42 8.80 11.63 4.44
C PRO A 42 8.52 10.23 3.90
N ASP A 43 9.53 9.37 3.87
CA ASP A 43 9.36 7.97 3.49
C ASP A 43 8.38 7.25 4.45
N PRO A 44 7.20 6.80 3.98
CA PRO A 44 6.19 6.17 4.84
C PRO A 44 6.65 4.84 5.46
N ALA A 45 7.61 4.15 4.82
CA ALA A 45 8.17 2.90 5.33
C ALA A 45 9.01 3.11 6.60
N SER A 46 9.68 4.26 6.74
CA SER A 46 10.52 4.60 7.90
C SER A 46 9.86 5.59 8.87
N THR A 47 8.90 6.39 8.40
CA THR A 47 8.22 7.40 9.20
C THR A 47 6.71 7.23 9.09
N PRO A 48 5.97 6.99 10.19
CA PRO A 48 4.51 6.87 10.13
C PRO A 48 3.87 8.13 9.53
N VAL A 49 3.12 7.94 8.44
CA VAL A 49 2.32 8.99 7.81
C VAL A 49 0.85 8.69 8.07
N PRO A 50 0.07 9.65 8.63
CA PRO A 50 -1.36 9.46 8.84
C PRO A 50 -2.10 9.21 7.52
N ASN A 51 -3.13 8.36 7.58
CA ASN A 51 -4.07 8.20 6.48
C ASN A 51 -4.82 9.52 6.24
N PRO A 52 -4.68 10.17 5.07
CA PRO A 52 -5.46 11.36 4.78
C PRO A 52 -6.94 10.99 4.67
N PRO A 53 -7.86 11.93 4.94
CA PRO A 53 -9.27 11.72 4.62
C PRO A 53 -9.44 11.49 3.11
N PHE A 54 -10.47 10.76 2.71
CA PHE A 54 -10.83 10.65 1.30
C PHE A 54 -11.14 12.02 0.70
N ALA A 55 -10.80 12.22 -0.57
CA ALA A 55 -11.09 13.46 -1.29
C ALA A 55 -12.60 13.77 -1.27
N SER A 56 -12.94 15.06 -1.16
CA SER A 56 -14.32 15.52 -1.00
C SER A 56 -15.15 15.40 -2.29
N ASN A 57 -14.49 15.49 -3.44
CA ASN A 57 -15.08 15.51 -4.79
C ASN A 57 -15.36 14.11 -5.37
N LEU A 58 -15.03 13.03 -4.65
CA LEU A 58 -15.28 11.66 -5.12
C LEU A 58 -16.79 11.43 -5.32
N THR A 59 -17.13 10.78 -6.43
CA THR A 59 -18.45 10.18 -6.62
C THR A 59 -18.71 9.11 -5.54
N ALA A 60 -19.97 8.70 -5.39
CA ALA A 60 -20.33 7.63 -4.46
C ALA A 60 -19.60 6.33 -4.77
N GLN A 61 -19.47 5.98 -6.06
CA GLN A 61 -18.79 4.78 -6.52
C GLN A 61 -17.29 4.81 -6.19
N GLU A 62 -16.60 5.88 -6.56
CA GLU A 62 -15.15 6.03 -6.29
C GLU A 62 -14.85 5.96 -4.79
N ARG A 63 -15.70 6.57 -3.96
CA ARG A 63 -15.59 6.49 -2.51
C ARG A 63 -15.83 5.08 -1.99
N GLU A 64 -16.78 4.34 -2.56
CA GLU A 64 -17.03 2.95 -2.19
C GLU A 64 -15.85 2.04 -2.54
N HIS A 65 -15.29 2.18 -3.75
CA HIS A 65 -14.09 1.43 -4.15
C HIS A 65 -12.91 1.69 -3.20
N LEU A 66 -12.64 2.95 -2.83
CA LEU A 66 -11.56 3.26 -1.88
C LEU A 66 -11.82 2.72 -0.47
N LYS A 67 -13.07 2.68 -0.01
CA LYS A 67 -13.44 2.05 1.26
C LYS A 67 -13.22 0.54 1.22
N LYS A 68 -13.63 -0.11 0.13
CA LYS A 68 -13.37 -1.54 -0.08
C LYS A 68 -11.87 -1.84 -0.16
N PHE A 69 -11.08 -0.94 -0.76
CA PHE A 69 -9.62 -1.04 -0.79
C PHE A 69 -9.02 -0.97 0.63
N ASP A 70 -9.44 0.01 1.43
CA ASP A 70 -8.99 0.13 2.83
C ASP A 70 -9.41 -1.11 3.64
N GLU A 71 -10.62 -1.64 3.47
CA GLU A 71 -11.08 -2.88 4.15
C GLU A 71 -10.28 -4.12 3.71
N LEU A 72 -10.05 -4.26 2.39
CA LEU A 72 -9.21 -5.31 1.81
C LEU A 72 -7.84 -5.34 2.48
N ASP A 73 -7.11 -4.22 2.49
CA ASP A 73 -5.73 -4.23 2.97
C ASP A 73 -5.64 -4.20 4.51
N PHE A 74 -6.45 -3.36 5.16
CA PHE A 74 -6.34 -3.12 6.60
C PHE A 74 -6.96 -4.21 7.45
N VAL A 75 -7.90 -4.97 6.90
CA VAL A 75 -8.62 -6.02 7.61
C VAL A 75 -8.39 -7.36 6.95
N VAL A 76 -8.85 -7.56 5.71
CA VAL A 76 -8.88 -8.89 5.07
C VAL A 76 -7.46 -9.45 4.89
N PHE A 77 -6.58 -8.72 4.23
CA PHE A 77 -5.18 -9.10 4.02
C PHE A 77 -4.43 -9.16 5.34
N SER A 78 -4.48 -8.09 6.14
CA SER A 78 -3.72 -7.99 7.41
C SER A 78 -4.11 -9.03 8.48
N GLN A 79 -5.29 -9.65 8.35
CA GLN A 79 -5.73 -10.73 9.23
C GLN A 79 -5.69 -12.12 8.55
N ALA A 80 -5.21 -12.18 7.30
CA ALA A 80 -5.22 -13.38 6.48
C ALA A 80 -6.62 -14.04 6.35
N ASP A 81 -7.68 -13.23 6.28
CA ASP A 81 -9.07 -13.70 6.16
C ASP A 81 -9.44 -14.00 4.71
N TRP A 82 -8.81 -15.02 4.14
CA TRP A 82 -8.96 -15.36 2.71
C TRP A 82 -10.38 -15.71 2.30
N ALA A 83 -11.23 -16.11 3.25
CA ALA A 83 -12.64 -16.36 3.00
C ALA A 83 -13.37 -15.09 2.53
N ARG A 84 -12.89 -13.89 2.91
CA ARG A 84 -13.49 -12.60 2.56
C ARG A 84 -12.89 -11.93 1.32
N LEU A 85 -11.86 -12.50 0.70
CA LEU A 85 -11.20 -11.86 -0.45
C LEU A 85 -12.15 -11.64 -1.65
N HIS A 86 -13.21 -12.44 -1.75
CA HIS A 86 -14.26 -12.27 -2.75
C HIS A 86 -15.09 -10.98 -2.62
N GLU A 87 -14.99 -10.26 -1.50
CA GLU A 87 -15.65 -8.96 -1.29
C GLU A 87 -15.05 -7.86 -2.18
N SER A 88 -13.77 -7.98 -2.51
CA SER A 88 -13.01 -7.04 -3.35
C SER A 88 -12.56 -7.62 -4.68
N HIS A 89 -12.38 -8.94 -4.79
CA HIS A 89 -11.81 -9.60 -5.98
C HIS A 89 -12.86 -10.43 -6.73
N ALA A 90 -12.93 -10.26 -8.05
CA ALA A 90 -13.74 -11.14 -8.88
C ALA A 90 -13.19 -12.58 -8.86
N ARG A 91 -14.06 -13.58 -9.05
CA ARG A 91 -13.61 -15.00 -9.12
C ARG A 91 -12.57 -15.23 -10.21
N THR A 92 -12.64 -14.46 -11.30
CA THR A 92 -11.76 -14.53 -12.47
C THR A 92 -10.68 -13.46 -12.48
N ILE A 93 -10.38 -12.83 -11.33
CA ILE A 93 -9.41 -11.74 -11.26
C ILE A 93 -8.06 -12.14 -11.86
N ARG A 94 -7.44 -11.22 -12.60
CA ARG A 94 -6.03 -11.29 -12.96
C ARG A 94 -5.21 -10.40 -12.03
N VAL A 95 -4.15 -10.94 -11.42
CA VAL A 95 -3.25 -10.15 -10.57
C VAL A 95 -1.83 -10.19 -11.11
N HIS A 96 -1.26 -9.01 -11.35
CA HIS A 96 0.13 -8.82 -11.77
C HIS A 96 1.01 -8.59 -10.54
N TRP A 97 2.00 -9.47 -10.36
CA TRP A 97 2.88 -9.45 -9.20
C TRP A 97 4.21 -8.73 -9.47
N PRO A 98 4.90 -8.24 -8.43
CA PRO A 98 6.08 -7.39 -8.60
C PRO A 98 7.35 -8.10 -9.07
N ASP A 99 7.34 -9.43 -9.11
CA ASP A 99 8.39 -10.25 -9.72
C ASP A 99 8.10 -10.56 -11.20
N GLY A 100 7.00 -10.02 -11.76
CA GLY A 100 6.63 -10.12 -13.16
C GLY A 100 5.74 -11.31 -13.52
N HIS A 101 5.39 -12.19 -12.57
CA HIS A 101 4.38 -13.22 -12.83
C HIS A 101 2.97 -12.65 -12.70
N TYR A 102 1.98 -13.39 -13.20
CA TYR A 102 0.57 -13.10 -12.95
C TYR A 102 -0.20 -14.34 -12.55
N THR A 103 -1.31 -14.13 -11.85
CA THR A 103 -2.28 -15.17 -11.50
C THR A 103 -3.58 -14.92 -12.24
N ASP A 104 -4.26 -16.01 -12.61
CA ASP A 104 -5.60 -15.99 -13.19
C ASP A 104 -6.54 -16.77 -12.28
N GLY A 105 -7.52 -16.07 -11.72
CA GLY A 105 -8.50 -16.62 -10.79
C GLY A 105 -8.14 -16.43 -9.32
N ILE A 106 -9.17 -16.20 -8.50
CA ILE A 106 -9.02 -15.84 -7.08
C ILE A 106 -8.32 -16.92 -6.25
N ASP A 107 -8.53 -18.21 -6.55
CA ASP A 107 -7.95 -19.31 -5.79
C ASP A 107 -6.42 -19.33 -5.86
N LYS A 108 -5.87 -19.09 -7.05
CA LYS A 108 -4.41 -19.01 -7.24
C LYS A 108 -3.83 -17.78 -6.55
N HIS A 109 -4.53 -16.65 -6.65
CA HIS A 109 -4.13 -15.42 -5.98
C HIS A 109 -4.12 -15.58 -4.44
N ILE A 110 -5.16 -16.19 -3.86
CA ILE A 110 -5.22 -16.54 -2.43
C ILE A 110 -4.03 -17.42 -2.02
N ALA A 111 -3.69 -18.43 -2.83
CA ALA A 111 -2.57 -19.32 -2.52
C ALA A 111 -1.24 -18.54 -2.42
N ASP A 112 -1.02 -17.57 -3.28
CA ASP A 112 0.20 -16.76 -3.28
C ASP A 112 0.23 -15.76 -2.11
N LEU A 113 -0.89 -15.11 -1.82
CA LEU A 113 -1.02 -14.27 -0.62
C LEU A 113 -0.77 -15.10 0.65
N ALA A 114 -1.42 -16.26 0.78
CA ALA A 114 -1.26 -17.13 1.93
C ALA A 114 0.18 -17.60 2.12
N ALA A 115 0.94 -17.81 1.03
CA ALA A 115 2.35 -18.19 1.10
C ALA A 115 3.24 -17.12 1.78
N MET A 116 2.90 -15.84 1.64
CA MET A 116 3.60 -14.75 2.36
C MET A 116 3.45 -14.90 3.89
N PHE A 117 2.26 -15.30 4.34
CA PHE A 117 1.93 -15.44 5.77
C PHE A 117 2.50 -16.70 6.42
N VAL A 118 2.95 -17.70 5.64
CA VAL A 118 3.59 -18.90 6.17
C VAL A 118 4.83 -18.55 6.99
N TRP A 119 5.66 -17.63 6.48
CA TRP A 119 6.95 -17.28 7.06
C TRP A 119 6.95 -15.92 7.79
N ALA A 120 6.04 -15.01 7.42
CA ALA A 120 5.77 -13.75 8.09
C ALA A 120 4.28 -13.65 8.49
N PRO A 121 3.84 -14.38 9.53
CA PRO A 121 2.43 -14.40 9.96
C PRO A 121 1.92 -13.07 10.54
N ASP A 122 2.82 -12.14 10.86
CA ASP A 122 2.52 -10.79 11.34
C ASP A 122 2.48 -9.75 10.20
N THR A 123 2.45 -10.20 8.95
CA THR A 123 2.36 -9.33 7.77
C THR A 123 1.08 -8.50 7.81
N HIS A 124 1.19 -7.18 7.67
CA HIS A 124 0.04 -6.27 7.69
C HIS A 124 0.29 -5.00 6.88
N ILE A 125 -0.80 -4.36 6.49
CA ILE A 125 -0.88 -3.03 5.88
C ILE A 125 -1.92 -2.25 6.70
N ASN A 126 -1.55 -1.09 7.26
CA ASN A 126 -2.52 -0.26 8.02
C ASN A 126 -2.51 1.22 7.60
N SER A 127 -1.78 1.53 6.53
CA SER A 127 -1.71 2.89 6.03
C SER A 127 -1.78 2.92 4.52
N HIS A 128 -2.59 3.85 4.01
CA HIS A 128 -2.57 4.30 2.64
C HIS A 128 -2.32 5.81 2.59
N PRO A 129 -1.04 6.24 2.47
CA PRO A 129 -0.69 7.66 2.45
C PRO A 129 -1.25 8.40 1.22
N LEU A 130 -1.39 7.71 0.09
CA LEU A 130 -1.98 8.25 -1.14
C LEU A 130 -3.09 7.32 -1.59
N ARG A 131 -4.23 7.91 -1.96
CA ARG A 131 -5.37 7.19 -2.55
C ARG A 131 -5.98 8.06 -3.63
N ILE A 132 -6.15 7.50 -4.82
CA ILE A 132 -6.90 8.11 -5.91
C ILE A 132 -7.91 7.12 -6.46
N ALA A 133 -9.03 7.64 -6.92
CA ALA A 133 -10.02 6.88 -7.65
C ALA A 133 -10.53 7.74 -8.80
N LYS A 134 -10.76 7.09 -9.95
CA LYS A 134 -11.39 7.69 -11.11
C LYS A 134 -12.25 6.64 -11.80
N ASP A 135 -13.56 6.87 -11.80
CA ASP A 135 -14.53 5.92 -12.35
C ASP A 135 -14.32 4.51 -11.77
N ASN A 136 -13.87 3.57 -12.59
CA ASN A 136 -13.62 2.17 -12.23
C ASN A 136 -12.14 1.88 -11.89
N LEU A 137 -11.28 2.88 -11.78
CA LEU A 137 -9.87 2.70 -11.45
C LEU A 137 -9.59 3.24 -10.04
N THR A 138 -8.85 2.47 -9.24
CA THR A 138 -8.24 2.97 -8.00
C THR A 138 -6.73 2.80 -8.07
N ALA A 139 -6.00 3.72 -7.45
CA ALA A 139 -4.59 3.51 -7.13
C ALA A 139 -4.33 3.97 -5.69
N VAL A 140 -3.74 3.09 -4.89
CA VAL A 140 -3.37 3.36 -3.50
C VAL A 140 -1.89 3.10 -3.32
N THR A 141 -1.21 3.91 -2.51
CA THR A 141 0.08 3.52 -1.94
C THR A 141 -0.14 2.98 -0.55
N GLY A 142 0.71 2.08 -0.09
CA GLY A 142 0.63 1.51 1.24
C GLY A 142 1.99 1.20 1.84
N VAL A 143 1.99 0.83 3.11
CA VAL A 143 3.19 0.35 3.80
C VAL A 143 2.90 -1.05 4.33
N MET A 144 3.59 -2.04 3.76
CA MET A 144 3.51 -3.42 4.19
C MET A 144 4.64 -3.73 5.15
N LYS A 145 4.29 -4.30 6.30
CA LYS A 145 5.23 -4.57 7.40
C LYS A 145 5.07 -5.98 7.90
N GLY A 146 6.13 -6.56 8.44
CA GLY A 146 6.10 -7.87 9.08
C GLY A 146 7.49 -8.32 9.52
N THR A 147 7.61 -9.58 9.90
CA THR A 147 8.87 -10.15 10.40
C THR A 147 9.12 -11.53 9.82
N PHE A 148 10.33 -11.77 9.31
CA PHE A 148 10.76 -13.10 8.88
C PHE A 148 11.02 -14.00 10.09
N SER A 149 9.94 -14.56 10.64
CA SER A 149 9.92 -15.20 11.96
C SER A 149 9.72 -16.72 11.91
N ARG A 150 9.29 -17.28 10.77
CA ARG A 150 9.13 -18.73 10.56
C ARG A 150 9.88 -19.18 9.31
N PRO A 151 10.21 -20.47 9.15
CA PRO A 151 10.89 -20.98 7.96
C PRO A 151 10.14 -20.65 6.67
N MET A 152 10.86 -20.12 5.67
CA MET A 152 10.31 -19.78 4.35
C MET A 152 10.59 -20.91 3.36
N PRO A 153 9.59 -21.44 2.64
CA PRO A 153 9.83 -22.39 1.57
C PRO A 153 10.74 -21.80 0.48
N ASP A 154 11.75 -22.57 0.04
CA ASP A 154 12.73 -22.11 -0.96
C ASP A 154 12.31 -22.37 -2.42
N GLY A 155 11.12 -22.94 -2.63
CA GLY A 155 10.60 -23.37 -3.94
C GLY A 155 11.27 -24.62 -4.53
N LYS A 156 12.23 -25.23 -3.83
CA LYS A 156 13.01 -26.42 -4.26
C LYS A 156 12.81 -27.62 -3.33
N GLY A 157 11.82 -27.54 -2.42
CA GLY A 157 11.53 -28.57 -1.42
C GLY A 157 12.30 -28.41 -0.11
N GLY A 158 13.07 -27.34 0.05
CA GLY A 158 13.77 -26.96 1.27
C GLY A 158 13.15 -25.74 1.96
N PHE A 159 13.86 -25.26 2.98
CA PHE A 159 13.47 -24.08 3.75
C PHE A 159 14.66 -23.16 4.02
N ILE A 160 14.39 -21.86 3.96
CA ILE A 160 15.28 -20.81 4.43
C ILE A 160 14.96 -20.56 5.91
N ALA A 161 15.98 -20.57 6.76
CA ALA A 161 15.84 -20.33 8.19
C ALA A 161 15.37 -18.89 8.45
N PRO A 162 14.50 -18.66 9.46
CA PRO A 162 14.03 -17.32 9.79
C PRO A 162 15.19 -16.45 10.27
N THR A 163 15.28 -15.22 9.75
CA THR A 163 16.34 -14.28 10.13
C THR A 163 15.96 -13.42 11.34
N GLY A 164 14.68 -13.41 11.72
CA GLY A 164 14.14 -12.55 12.79
C GLY A 164 14.12 -11.06 12.42
N ARG A 165 14.46 -10.70 11.18
CA ARG A 165 14.46 -9.31 10.72
C ARG A 165 13.05 -8.87 10.37
N SER A 166 12.67 -7.69 10.87
CA SER A 166 11.47 -7.01 10.43
C SER A 166 11.71 -6.30 9.10
N TYR A 167 10.64 -6.18 8.32
CA TYR A 167 10.62 -5.39 7.11
C TYR A 167 9.50 -4.36 7.18
N SER A 168 9.71 -3.26 6.45
CA SER A 168 8.74 -2.20 6.22
C SER A 168 9.00 -1.67 4.82
N ILE A 169 8.07 -1.92 3.90
CA ILE A 169 8.25 -1.58 2.48
C ILE A 169 7.08 -0.75 1.98
N ASN A 170 7.40 0.24 1.15
CA ASN A 170 6.38 0.96 0.39
C ASN A 170 5.87 0.08 -0.74
N MET A 171 4.56 0.10 -0.94
CA MET A 171 3.89 -0.57 -2.04
C MET A 171 2.92 0.39 -2.75
N ALA A 172 2.53 0.03 -3.96
CA ALA A 172 1.38 0.61 -4.64
C ALA A 172 0.54 -0.50 -5.26
N THR A 173 -0.78 -0.33 -5.19
CA THR A 173 -1.73 -1.22 -5.86
C THR A 173 -2.65 -0.42 -6.75
N VAL A 174 -2.82 -0.90 -7.98
CA VAL A 174 -3.82 -0.39 -8.93
C VAL A 174 -4.89 -1.44 -9.13
N GLY A 175 -6.15 -1.05 -8.98
CA GLY A 175 -7.31 -1.93 -9.14
C GLY A 175 -8.23 -1.45 -10.26
N LEU A 176 -8.62 -2.36 -11.14
CA LEU A 176 -9.64 -2.15 -12.18
C LEU A 176 -10.94 -2.84 -11.76
N TRP A 177 -11.94 -2.03 -11.42
CA TRP A 177 -13.21 -2.46 -10.85
C TRP A 177 -14.27 -2.72 -11.92
N ASN A 178 -15.06 -3.76 -11.71
CA ASN A 178 -16.17 -4.13 -12.56
C ASN A 178 -17.51 -3.57 -12.03
N ARG A 179 -18.59 -3.79 -12.79
CA ARG A 179 -19.92 -3.27 -12.44
C ARG A 179 -20.53 -3.90 -11.19
N GLN A 180 -19.99 -5.04 -10.77
CA GLN A 180 -20.39 -5.77 -9.57
C GLN A 180 -19.66 -5.24 -8.32
N GLY A 181 -18.75 -4.27 -8.49
CA GLY A 181 -18.02 -3.65 -7.40
C GLY A 181 -16.88 -4.51 -6.84
N THR A 182 -16.30 -5.37 -7.67
CA THR A 182 -15.08 -6.15 -7.41
C THR A 182 -14.04 -5.88 -8.49
N MET A 183 -12.76 -6.14 -8.23
CA MET A 183 -11.69 -5.98 -9.21
C MET A 183 -11.64 -7.16 -10.19
N ASP A 184 -11.59 -6.85 -11.49
CA ASP A 184 -11.29 -7.81 -12.56
C ASP A 184 -9.78 -7.92 -12.79
N GLU A 185 -9.03 -6.87 -12.47
CA GLU A 185 -7.58 -6.84 -12.64
C GLU A 185 -6.91 -6.00 -11.54
N GLU A 186 -5.79 -6.49 -11.02
CA GLU A 186 -5.02 -5.84 -9.97
C GLU A 186 -3.53 -5.84 -10.33
N PHE A 187 -2.85 -4.73 -10.06
CA PHE A 187 -1.42 -4.58 -10.28
C PHE A 187 -0.75 -4.23 -8.98
N LEU A 188 0.14 -5.10 -8.53
CA LEU A 188 0.92 -4.93 -7.32
C LEU A 188 2.30 -4.37 -7.68
N PHE A 189 2.80 -3.43 -6.88
CA PHE A 189 4.14 -2.87 -7.02
C PHE A 189 4.82 -2.74 -5.66
N TRP A 190 6.04 -3.27 -5.54
CA TRP A 190 6.99 -2.94 -4.48
C TRP A 190 8.41 -3.26 -4.96
N ASP A 191 9.42 -2.78 -4.24
CA ASP A 191 10.82 -3.09 -4.53
C ASP A 191 11.22 -4.43 -3.91
N ASN A 192 11.20 -5.49 -4.72
CA ASN A 192 11.62 -6.83 -4.31
C ASN A 192 13.08 -6.87 -3.82
N THR A 193 13.97 -6.07 -4.42
CA THR A 193 15.39 -6.07 -4.03
C THR A 193 15.53 -5.49 -2.62
N ASN A 194 14.90 -4.34 -2.37
CA ASN A 194 14.89 -3.73 -1.05
C ASN A 194 14.23 -4.66 -0.01
N PHE A 195 13.10 -5.28 -0.36
CA PHE A 195 12.42 -6.22 0.52
C PHE A 195 13.32 -7.39 0.94
N TYR A 196 13.95 -8.07 -0.02
CA TYR A 196 14.85 -9.19 0.26
C TYR A 196 16.07 -8.76 1.09
N GLN A 197 16.64 -7.58 0.84
CA GLN A 197 17.71 -7.02 1.67
C GLN A 197 17.28 -6.82 3.12
N GLN A 198 16.08 -6.26 3.36
CA GLN A 198 15.57 -6.03 4.71
C GLN A 198 15.43 -7.33 5.50
N ILE A 199 14.95 -8.41 4.87
CA ILE A 199 14.83 -9.72 5.51
C ILE A 199 16.11 -10.55 5.52
N GLY A 200 17.22 -10.02 4.97
CA GLY A 200 18.55 -10.66 5.03
C GLY A 200 18.79 -11.72 3.95
N LEU A 201 18.12 -11.61 2.80
CA LEU A 201 18.23 -12.50 1.64
C LEU A 201 18.81 -11.82 0.39
N GLY A 202 19.30 -10.59 0.52
CA GLY A 202 19.89 -9.79 -0.55
C GLY A 202 21.34 -9.39 -0.30
#